data_AF-Q2LRA6-F1
#
_entry.id   AF-Q2LRA6-F1
#
_cell.length_a   1.000
_cell.length_b   1.000
_cell.length_c   1.000
_cell.angle_alpha   90.00
_cell.angle_beta   90.00
_cell.angle_gamma   90.00
#
_symmetry.space_group_name_H-M   'P 1'
#
loop_
_entity.id
_entity.type
_entity.pdbx_description
1 polymer ?
#
loop_
_entity_poly.entity_id
_entity_poly.type
_entity_poly.pdbx_seq_one_letter_code
_entity_poly.pdbx_strand_id
1 'polypeptide(L)'
;MATRQDFGPTENQEEPVKSAKSSDISKHLVWEANRDLKTRGDAAGIDKESIDVFVVNLKDNLYRLWNRRSSGSYFPPSVRAVPIPKKTGGTWILGVPTVSDRIAQSVVKRVLEAILDQIFDQDQFGYRAGKSAHDAIAKTRQRCWFYDWVVEFDINPEKSRMVYCKDRNSSEEHDVINFDFLGFMLRPQRCLSESHCIHANFLPAISRSSRKEINREICRRHIQLKNDKTLDDLSNMFKAKIRGWIAYYGRFYPSEIGWIWKNINGYLIRCVRRKYKRFASHKKQARCYLRQLAQGNQRLFIHWELGCCHMA
;
A
#
# COMPACT_ATOMS: atom_id res chain seq x y z
N MET A 1 67.35 -56.34 -37.04
CA MET A 1 67.33 -55.86 -35.65
C MET A 1 66.84 -54.42 -35.68
N ALA A 2 65.53 -54.22 -35.51
CA ALA A 2 64.88 -52.91 -35.57
C ALA A 2 64.66 -52.37 -34.15
N THR A 3 65.07 -51.14 -33.94
CA THR A 3 65.06 -50.38 -32.70
C THR A 3 63.61 -50.08 -32.25
N ARG A 4 63.25 -50.51 -31.03
CA ARG A 4 61.98 -50.16 -30.37
C ARG A 4 62.02 -48.69 -29.94
N GLN A 5 61.08 -47.88 -30.44
CA GLN A 5 60.68 -46.61 -29.84
C GLN A 5 59.55 -46.91 -28.86
N ASP A 6 59.78 -46.65 -27.57
CA ASP A 6 58.77 -46.75 -26.52
C ASP A 6 57.81 -45.56 -26.64
N PHE A 7 56.56 -45.85 -27.04
CA PHE A 7 55.44 -44.94 -26.90
C PHE A 7 54.97 -44.99 -25.44
N GLY A 8 55.29 -43.94 -24.67
CA GLY A 8 54.70 -43.72 -23.34
C GLY A 8 53.20 -43.49 -23.45
N PRO A 9 52.41 -43.84 -22.41
CA PRO A 9 50.97 -43.71 -22.46
C PRO A 9 50.59 -42.23 -22.47
N THR A 10 49.87 -41.81 -23.52
CA THR A 10 49.04 -40.60 -23.51
C THR A 10 47.94 -40.78 -22.49
N GLU A 11 48.22 -40.38 -21.26
CA GLU A 11 47.23 -40.27 -20.20
C GLU A 11 46.48 -38.96 -20.42
N ASN A 12 45.22 -39.11 -20.85
CA ASN A 12 44.29 -38.03 -21.09
C ASN A 12 44.25 -37.10 -19.87
N GLN A 13 44.64 -35.84 -20.06
CA GLN A 13 44.27 -34.78 -19.13
C GLN A 13 42.74 -34.65 -19.19
N GLU A 14 42.05 -35.27 -18.24
CA GLU A 14 40.66 -34.94 -17.96
C GLU A 14 40.61 -33.45 -17.61
N GLU A 15 40.11 -32.62 -18.52
CA GLU A 15 39.75 -31.24 -18.20
C GLU A 15 38.78 -31.27 -17.00
N PRO A 16 39.06 -30.50 -15.93
CA PRO A 16 38.18 -30.49 -14.77
C PRO A 16 36.80 -29.97 -15.18
N VAL A 17 35.80 -30.83 -15.00
CA VAL A 17 34.37 -30.57 -15.24
C VAL A 17 33.99 -29.20 -14.67
N LYS A 18 33.54 -28.29 -15.54
CA LYS A 18 32.98 -26.97 -15.21
C LYS A 18 31.74 -27.13 -14.32
N SER A 19 31.94 -27.14 -13.00
CA SER A 19 30.85 -27.02 -12.02
C SER A 19 31.36 -26.37 -10.73
N ALA A 20 31.95 -25.18 -10.84
CA ALA A 20 32.55 -24.49 -9.68
C ALA A 20 31.53 -23.78 -8.77
N LYS A 21 30.22 -23.82 -9.07
CA LYS A 21 29.18 -23.10 -8.33
C LYS A 21 28.05 -24.04 -7.94
N SER A 22 27.67 -23.99 -6.67
CA SER A 22 26.62 -24.81 -6.06
C SER A 22 25.20 -24.42 -6.50
N SER A 23 25.01 -23.23 -7.08
CA SER A 23 23.70 -22.78 -7.56
C SER A 23 23.83 -21.91 -8.81
N ASP A 24 22.94 -22.11 -9.77
CA ASP A 24 22.86 -21.32 -11.00
C ASP A 24 22.13 -19.99 -10.75
N ILE A 25 22.87 -19.01 -10.23
CA ILE A 25 22.39 -17.64 -10.03
C ILE A 25 23.13 -16.74 -11.02
N SER A 26 22.41 -16.07 -11.91
CA SER A 26 23.04 -15.13 -12.85
C SER A 26 23.40 -13.80 -12.16
N LYS A 27 24.50 -13.17 -12.60
CA LYS A 27 24.87 -11.82 -12.14
C LYS A 27 23.78 -10.79 -12.49
N HIS A 28 23.12 -10.98 -13.64
CA HIS A 28 22.01 -10.15 -14.09
C HIS A 28 20.85 -10.15 -13.09
N LEU A 29 20.46 -11.32 -12.58
CA LEU A 29 19.38 -11.45 -11.59
C LEU A 29 19.70 -10.67 -10.29
N VAL A 30 20.94 -10.72 -9.83
CA VAL A 30 21.39 -9.95 -8.64
C VAL A 30 21.33 -8.44 -8.91
N TRP A 31 21.69 -8.02 -10.12
CA TRP A 31 21.61 -6.61 -10.52
C TRP A 31 20.16 -6.11 -10.60
N GLU A 32 19.25 -6.90 -11.17
CA GLU A 32 17.82 -6.57 -11.21
C GLU A 32 17.21 -6.48 -9.81
N ALA A 33 17.54 -7.43 -8.93
CA ALA A 33 17.10 -7.42 -7.54
C ALA A 33 17.55 -6.14 -6.79
N ASN A 34 18.76 -5.66 -7.06
CA ASN A 34 19.24 -4.38 -6.52
C ASN A 34 18.44 -3.18 -7.05
N ARG A 35 18.03 -3.20 -8.33
CA ARG A 35 17.21 -2.13 -8.91
C ARG A 35 15.86 -1.98 -8.20
N ASP A 36 15.23 -3.09 -7.80
CA ASP A 36 13.95 -3.06 -7.08
C ASP A 36 14.06 -2.38 -5.70
N LEU A 37 15.21 -2.49 -5.04
CA LEU A 37 15.43 -1.88 -3.71
C LEU A 37 15.56 -0.37 -3.73
N LYS A 38 16.03 0.22 -4.84
CA LYS A 38 16.14 1.70 -4.95
C LYS A 38 14.80 2.42 -4.81
N THR A 39 13.70 1.69 -4.90
CA THR A 39 12.33 2.21 -4.73
C THR A 39 11.81 2.09 -3.29
N ARG A 40 12.58 1.47 -2.38
CA ARG A 40 12.17 1.10 -1.01
C ARG A 40 13.07 1.79 0.02
N GLY A 41 12.48 2.18 1.15
CA GLY A 41 13.08 3.14 2.10
C GLY A 41 14.45 2.79 2.71
N ASP A 42 15.10 3.83 3.23
CA ASP A 42 16.56 3.90 3.45
C ASP A 42 17.06 3.35 4.80
N ALA A 43 16.24 2.61 5.55
CA ALA A 43 16.65 2.11 6.85
C ALA A 43 17.83 1.13 6.71
N ALA A 44 18.93 1.41 7.42
CA ALA A 44 20.11 0.57 7.46
C ALA A 44 19.90 -0.70 8.32
N GLY A 45 20.65 -1.76 8.01
CA GLY A 45 20.65 -3.02 8.77
C GLY A 45 21.44 -2.93 10.07
N ILE A 46 21.85 -4.09 10.61
CA ILE A 46 22.67 -4.17 11.82
C ILE A 46 24.10 -3.63 11.61
N ASP A 47 24.58 -3.71 10.37
CA ASP A 47 25.85 -3.18 9.87
C ASP A 47 25.87 -1.64 9.73
N LYS A 48 24.71 -0.99 9.92
CA LYS A 48 24.52 0.47 9.77
C LYS A 48 24.86 1.00 8.37
N GLU A 49 24.99 0.13 7.37
CA GLU A 49 25.22 0.54 5.99
C GLU A 49 23.90 1.00 5.35
N SER A 50 23.86 2.25 4.88
CA SER A 50 22.73 2.78 4.12
C SER A 50 22.83 2.37 2.65
N ILE A 51 21.74 2.52 1.90
CA ILE A 51 21.73 2.30 0.46
C ILE A 51 22.74 3.23 -0.23
N ASP A 52 22.82 4.49 0.20
CA ASP A 52 23.74 5.49 -0.37
C ASP A 52 25.21 5.08 -0.21
N VAL A 53 25.58 4.53 0.95
CA VAL A 53 26.93 4.01 1.18
C VAL A 53 27.19 2.76 0.34
N PHE A 54 26.22 1.83 0.31
CA PHE A 54 26.34 0.59 -0.44
C PHE A 54 26.56 0.82 -1.94
N VAL A 55 25.94 1.85 -2.53
CA VAL A 55 26.07 2.14 -3.97
C VAL A 55 27.40 2.79 -4.35
N VAL A 56 28.18 3.33 -3.40
CA VAL A 56 29.51 3.92 -3.69
C VAL A 56 30.42 2.90 -4.36
N ASN A 57 30.42 1.66 -3.87
CA ASN A 57 31.14 0.55 -4.50
C ASN A 57 30.19 -0.56 -4.98
N LEU A 58 29.17 -0.16 -5.75
CA LEU A 58 28.09 -1.05 -6.17
C LEU A 58 28.60 -2.31 -6.89
N LYS A 59 29.56 -2.17 -7.81
CA LYS A 59 30.04 -3.28 -8.64
C LYS A 59 30.66 -4.39 -7.79
N ASP A 60 31.56 -4.02 -6.88
CA ASP A 60 32.23 -5.00 -6.02
C ASP A 60 31.26 -5.59 -4.99
N ASN A 61 30.37 -4.77 -4.44
CA ASN A 61 29.37 -5.22 -3.48
C ASN A 61 28.42 -6.26 -4.11
N LEU A 62 27.90 -6.00 -5.31
CA LEU A 62 27.08 -6.96 -6.04
C LEU A 62 27.86 -8.22 -6.44
N TYR A 63 29.12 -8.08 -6.84
CA TYR A 63 29.96 -9.22 -7.18
C TYR A 63 30.22 -10.13 -5.98
N ARG A 64 30.58 -9.56 -4.83
CA ARG A 64 30.79 -10.32 -3.58
C ARG A 64 29.53 -11.06 -3.16
N LEU A 65 28.38 -10.40 -3.22
CA LEU A 65 27.09 -10.99 -2.92
C LEU A 65 26.77 -12.15 -3.87
N TRP A 66 26.85 -11.91 -5.18
CA TRP A 66 26.64 -12.93 -6.21
C TRP A 66 27.56 -14.14 -6.02
N ASN A 67 28.85 -13.90 -5.76
CA ASN A 67 29.83 -14.97 -5.64
C ASN A 67 29.50 -15.87 -4.45
N ARG A 68 29.26 -15.29 -3.26
CA ARG A 68 28.91 -16.03 -2.05
C ARG A 68 27.58 -16.77 -2.18
N ARG A 69 26.59 -16.16 -2.84
CA ARG A 69 25.28 -16.80 -3.08
C ARG A 69 25.40 -17.99 -4.03
N SER A 70 26.14 -17.83 -5.13
CA SER A 70 26.30 -18.89 -6.13
C SER A 70 27.19 -20.03 -5.63
N SER A 71 28.14 -19.77 -4.74
CA SER A 71 28.98 -20.80 -4.12
C SER A 71 28.30 -21.53 -2.95
N GLY A 72 27.15 -21.04 -2.47
CA GLY A 72 26.50 -21.56 -1.26
C GLY A 72 27.14 -21.07 0.05
N SER A 73 28.18 -20.23 0.00
CA SER A 73 28.88 -19.72 1.18
C SER A 73 28.27 -18.44 1.77
N TYR A 74 27.06 -18.07 1.35
CA TYR A 74 26.36 -16.88 1.85
C TYR A 74 25.72 -17.17 3.19
N PHE A 75 26.18 -16.48 4.24
CA PHE A 75 25.56 -16.53 5.56
C PHE A 75 24.94 -15.15 5.88
N PRO A 76 23.60 -15.05 6.03
CA PRO A 76 22.95 -13.78 6.29
C PRO A 76 23.25 -13.30 7.73
N PRO A 77 23.63 -12.03 7.93
CA PRO A 77 23.73 -11.45 9.26
C PRO A 77 22.35 -11.32 9.93
N SER A 78 22.36 -11.10 11.25
CA SER A 78 21.14 -10.89 12.03
C SER A 78 20.41 -9.61 11.60
N VAL A 79 19.07 -9.65 11.65
CA VAL A 79 18.24 -8.46 11.39
C VAL A 79 18.32 -7.47 12.55
N ARG A 80 18.25 -6.17 12.23
CA ARG A 80 18.18 -5.12 13.25
C ARG A 80 16.74 -4.94 13.74
N ALA A 81 16.51 -5.08 15.04
CA ALA A 81 15.22 -4.87 15.66
C ALA A 81 14.88 -3.36 15.76
N VAL A 82 13.78 -2.94 15.16
CA VAL A 82 13.29 -1.56 15.18
C VAL A 82 11.90 -1.50 15.79
N PRO A 83 11.71 -0.88 16.97
CA PRO A 83 10.38 -0.72 17.55
C PRO A 83 9.58 0.32 16.76
N ILE A 84 8.40 -0.08 16.29
CA ILE A 84 7.44 0.81 15.64
C ILE A 84 6.18 0.90 16.51
N PRO A 85 5.75 2.12 16.90
CA PRO A 85 4.57 2.28 17.71
C PRO A 85 3.31 1.91 16.93
N LYS A 86 2.45 1.08 17.53
CA LYS A 86 1.12 0.80 16.97
C LYS A 86 0.21 2.00 17.21
N LYS A 87 -0.77 2.20 16.32
CA LYS A 87 -1.77 3.27 16.43
C LYS A 87 -2.66 3.16 17.66
N THR A 88 -2.86 1.95 18.17
CA THR A 88 -3.74 1.60 19.30
C THR A 88 -2.99 1.42 20.62
N GLY A 89 -1.69 1.79 20.68
CA GLY A 89 -0.84 1.55 21.83
C GLY A 89 0.00 0.27 21.70
N GLY A 90 1.13 0.25 22.41
CA GLY A 90 2.15 -0.79 22.30
C GLY A 90 3.08 -0.61 21.09
N THR A 91 4.07 -1.50 21.00
CA THR A 91 5.06 -1.52 19.92
C THR A 91 5.00 -2.86 19.19
N TRP A 92 5.37 -2.85 17.92
CA TRP A 92 5.77 -4.05 17.21
C TRP A 92 7.22 -3.90 16.77
N ILE A 93 7.97 -4.99 16.77
CA ILE A 93 9.37 -4.99 16.35
C ILE A 93 9.42 -5.33 14.86
N LEU A 94 9.97 -4.42 14.05
CA LEU A 94 10.32 -4.66 12.67
C LEU A 94 11.77 -5.14 12.59
N GLY A 95 12.02 -6.30 11.99
CA GLY A 95 13.37 -6.74 11.63
C GLY A 95 13.80 -6.08 10.33
N VAL A 96 14.83 -5.23 10.37
CA VAL A 96 15.42 -4.57 9.20
C VAL A 96 16.68 -5.34 8.79
N PRO A 97 16.69 -6.05 7.64
CA PRO A 97 17.88 -6.73 7.14
C PRO A 97 18.92 -5.74 6.59
N THR A 98 20.15 -6.22 6.34
CA THR A 98 21.20 -5.45 5.66
C THR A 98 20.82 -5.16 4.20
N VAL A 99 21.51 -4.21 3.56
CA VAL A 99 21.30 -3.95 2.11
C VAL A 99 21.59 -5.22 1.31
N SER A 100 22.69 -5.92 1.61
CA SER A 100 23.05 -7.19 0.98
C SER A 100 21.97 -8.26 1.15
N ASP A 101 21.42 -8.42 2.35
CA ASP A 101 20.34 -9.39 2.60
C ASP A 101 19.07 -9.05 1.87
N ARG A 102 18.70 -7.77 1.80
CA ARG A 102 17.52 -7.35 1.04
C ARG A 102 17.67 -7.70 -0.44
N ILE A 103 18.87 -7.56 -1.01
CA ILE A 103 19.13 -7.94 -2.40
C ILE A 103 19.04 -9.46 -2.53
N ALA A 104 19.67 -10.21 -1.61
CA ALA A 104 19.61 -11.67 -1.59
C ALA A 104 18.17 -12.20 -1.50
N GLN A 105 17.36 -11.64 -0.60
CA GLN A 105 15.95 -11.96 -0.45
C GLN A 105 15.16 -11.59 -1.70
N SER A 106 15.46 -10.47 -2.35
CA SER A 106 14.82 -10.07 -3.60
C SER A 106 15.17 -11.00 -4.77
N VAL A 107 16.39 -11.55 -4.81
CA VAL A 107 16.75 -12.61 -5.76
C VAL A 107 15.88 -13.85 -5.53
N VAL A 108 15.77 -14.32 -4.29
CA VAL A 108 14.90 -15.47 -3.94
C VAL A 108 13.45 -15.18 -4.33
N LYS A 109 12.94 -13.99 -3.99
CA LYS A 109 11.58 -13.55 -4.30
C LYS A 109 11.31 -13.64 -5.81
N ARG A 110 12.20 -13.10 -6.66
CA ARG A 110 12.03 -13.12 -8.12
C ARG A 110 11.91 -14.54 -8.67
N VAL A 111 12.75 -15.46 -8.20
CA VAL A 111 12.72 -16.86 -8.63
C VAL A 111 11.43 -17.54 -8.16
N LEU A 112 11.06 -17.37 -6.88
CA LEU A 112 9.86 -17.99 -6.33
C LEU A 112 8.59 -17.43 -6.93
N GLU A 113 8.50 -16.11 -7.17
CA GLU A 113 7.33 -15.47 -7.76
C GLU A 113 7.05 -15.98 -9.17
N ALA A 114 8.09 -16.17 -9.99
CA ALA A 114 7.92 -16.71 -11.35
C ALA A 114 7.30 -18.13 -11.35
N ILE A 115 7.56 -18.92 -10.31
CA ILE A 115 7.02 -20.28 -10.14
C ILE A 115 5.62 -20.22 -9.49
N LEU A 116 5.50 -19.50 -8.38
CA LEU A 116 4.28 -19.48 -7.56
C LEU A 116 3.12 -18.74 -8.24
N ASP A 117 3.40 -17.69 -9.00
CA ASP A 117 2.34 -16.88 -9.64
C ASP A 117 1.51 -17.67 -10.66
N GLN A 118 2.09 -18.73 -11.24
CA GLN A 118 1.41 -19.67 -12.14
C GLN A 118 0.45 -20.62 -11.40
N ILE A 119 0.70 -20.86 -10.12
CA ILE A 119 -0.05 -21.82 -9.29
C ILE A 119 -1.15 -21.09 -8.49
N PHE A 120 -0.95 -19.81 -8.18
CA PHE A 120 -1.89 -19.03 -7.40
C PHE A 120 -3.25 -18.88 -8.08
N ASP A 121 -4.30 -19.03 -7.27
CA ASP A 121 -5.68 -18.84 -7.71
C ASP A 121 -5.92 -17.41 -8.21
N GLN A 122 -6.85 -17.24 -9.15
CA GLN A 122 -7.14 -15.94 -9.76
C GLN A 122 -7.70 -14.91 -8.77
N ASP A 123 -8.31 -15.37 -7.68
CA ASP A 123 -8.87 -14.54 -6.60
C ASP A 123 -7.90 -14.35 -5.42
N GLN A 124 -6.62 -14.66 -5.60
CA GLN A 124 -5.59 -14.23 -4.69
C GLN A 124 -5.05 -12.86 -5.12
N PHE A 125 -5.35 -11.83 -4.32
CA PHE A 125 -4.98 -10.44 -4.61
C PHE A 125 -3.87 -9.91 -3.71
N GLY A 126 -3.64 -10.54 -2.55
CA GLY A 126 -2.67 -10.09 -1.56
C GLY A 126 -1.24 -10.29 -2.02
N TYR A 127 -0.41 -9.25 -1.91
CA TYR A 127 1.04 -9.30 -2.12
C TYR A 127 1.50 -9.80 -3.51
N ARG A 128 0.64 -9.76 -4.53
CA ARG A 128 0.95 -10.17 -5.90
C ARG A 128 1.18 -8.98 -6.83
N ALA A 129 2.10 -9.14 -7.78
CA ALA A 129 2.35 -8.13 -8.80
C ALA A 129 1.10 -7.92 -9.67
N GLY A 130 0.77 -6.67 -9.98
CA GLY A 130 -0.38 -6.34 -10.84
C GLY A 130 -1.76 -6.59 -10.21
N LYS A 131 -1.82 -7.01 -8.94
CA LYS A 131 -3.07 -7.18 -8.18
C LYS A 131 -3.14 -6.16 -7.06
N SER A 132 -4.34 -5.68 -6.76
CA SER A 132 -4.57 -4.64 -5.76
C SER A 132 -5.75 -5.00 -4.83
N ALA A 133 -5.81 -4.31 -3.68
CA ALA A 133 -6.96 -4.36 -2.80
C ALA A 133 -8.25 -3.95 -3.51
N HIS A 134 -8.18 -3.03 -4.47
CA HIS A 134 -9.33 -2.61 -5.27
C HIS A 134 -9.85 -3.73 -6.17
N ASP A 135 -8.97 -4.56 -6.73
CA ASP A 135 -9.39 -5.70 -7.54
C ASP A 135 -10.15 -6.72 -6.71
N ALA A 136 -9.68 -6.97 -5.48
CA ALA A 136 -10.38 -7.83 -4.52
C ALA A 136 -11.78 -7.30 -4.21
N ILE A 137 -11.91 -6.01 -3.90
CA ILE A 137 -13.20 -5.39 -3.60
C ILE A 137 -14.13 -5.42 -4.82
N ALA A 138 -13.60 -5.16 -6.02
CA ALA A 138 -14.37 -5.22 -7.26
C ALA A 138 -14.91 -6.63 -7.51
N LYS A 139 -14.08 -7.66 -7.30
CA LYS A 139 -14.47 -9.06 -7.42
C LYS A 139 -15.51 -9.45 -6.37
N THR A 140 -15.33 -9.05 -5.11
CA THR A 140 -16.31 -9.27 -4.04
C THR A 140 -17.65 -8.64 -4.39
N ARG A 141 -17.65 -7.36 -4.80
CA ARG A 141 -18.86 -6.66 -5.26
C ARG A 141 -19.56 -7.41 -6.39
N GLN A 142 -18.81 -7.85 -7.40
CA GLN A 142 -19.36 -8.63 -8.52
C GLN A 142 -20.03 -9.92 -8.02
N ARG A 143 -19.41 -10.64 -7.09
CA ARG A 143 -19.96 -11.88 -6.53
C ARG A 143 -21.22 -11.67 -5.71
N CYS A 144 -21.30 -10.58 -4.95
CA CYS A 144 -22.52 -10.22 -4.23
C CYS A 144 -23.72 -9.94 -5.14
N TRP A 145 -23.57 -9.91 -6.48
CA TRP A 145 -24.70 -9.87 -7.42
C TRP A 145 -25.31 -11.25 -7.67
N PHE A 146 -24.50 -12.29 -7.55
CA PHE A 146 -24.88 -13.66 -7.92
C PHE A 146 -25.15 -14.54 -6.70
N TYR A 147 -24.57 -14.17 -5.54
CA TYR A 147 -24.70 -14.93 -4.30
C TYR A 147 -25.38 -14.11 -3.21
N ASP A 148 -26.33 -14.75 -2.53
CA ASP A 148 -27.15 -14.13 -1.49
C ASP A 148 -26.46 -14.14 -0.12
N TRP A 149 -25.43 -14.97 0.05
CA TRP A 149 -24.73 -15.14 1.30
C TRP A 149 -23.22 -15.01 1.08
N VAL A 150 -22.56 -14.33 2.01
CA VAL A 150 -21.11 -14.20 2.10
C VAL A 150 -20.66 -14.78 3.44
N VAL A 151 -19.61 -15.59 3.40
CA VAL A 151 -18.91 -16.02 4.62
C VAL A 151 -17.74 -15.08 4.83
N GLU A 152 -17.84 -14.21 5.83
CA GLU A 152 -16.71 -13.41 6.30
C GLU A 152 -15.84 -14.33 7.15
N PHE A 153 -14.73 -14.79 6.57
CA PHE A 153 -13.82 -15.72 7.22
C PHE A 153 -12.57 -14.99 7.75
N ASP A 154 -12.19 -15.30 8.97
CA ASP A 154 -10.94 -14.86 9.60
C ASP A 154 -10.20 -16.07 10.17
N ILE A 155 -8.87 -16.00 10.21
CA ILE A 155 -8.03 -17.07 10.79
C ILE A 155 -8.39 -17.30 12.27
N ASN A 156 -8.82 -16.27 12.99
CA ASN A 156 -9.46 -16.42 14.28
C ASN A 156 -10.94 -16.83 14.09
N PRO A 157 -11.34 -18.05 14.51
CA PRO A 157 -12.70 -18.54 14.32
C PRO A 157 -13.79 -17.64 14.91
N GLU A 158 -13.50 -16.97 16.04
CA GLU A 158 -14.46 -16.11 16.75
C GLU A 158 -14.89 -14.87 15.95
N LYS A 159 -14.15 -14.51 14.91
CA LYS A 159 -14.46 -13.38 14.03
C LYS A 159 -15.19 -13.80 12.75
N SER A 160 -15.29 -15.09 12.49
CA SER A 160 -15.94 -15.60 11.29
C SER A 160 -17.46 -15.51 11.43
N ARG A 161 -18.16 -15.06 10.39
CA ARG A 161 -19.63 -14.93 10.39
C ARG A 161 -20.23 -15.07 9.00
N MET A 162 -21.49 -15.46 8.93
CA MET A 162 -22.29 -15.42 7.69
C MET A 162 -23.00 -14.06 7.57
N VAL A 163 -23.03 -13.53 6.37
CA VAL A 163 -23.57 -12.20 6.06
C VAL A 163 -24.52 -12.31 4.88
N TYR A 164 -25.73 -11.81 5.06
CA TYR A 164 -26.73 -11.80 4.00
C TYR A 164 -26.48 -10.60 3.07
N CYS A 165 -26.45 -10.88 1.77
CA CYS A 165 -26.09 -9.94 0.70
C CYS A 165 -27.22 -9.63 -0.29
N LYS A 166 -28.36 -10.31 -0.19
CA LYS A 166 -29.54 -9.94 -0.97
C LYS A 166 -30.39 -8.97 -0.14
N ASP A 167 -31.22 -8.17 -0.78
CA ASP A 167 -32.66 -8.36 -0.62
C ASP A 167 -33.41 -7.52 -1.66
N ARG A 168 -34.12 -8.18 -2.55
CA ARG A 168 -35.00 -7.54 -3.56
C ARG A 168 -36.46 -7.59 -3.12
N ASN A 169 -36.87 -8.57 -2.31
CA ASN A 169 -38.27 -9.02 -2.18
C ASN A 169 -38.58 -9.87 -0.92
N SER A 170 -37.64 -10.11 -0.01
CA SER A 170 -37.89 -10.89 1.20
C SER A 170 -38.50 -10.02 2.29
N SER A 171 -39.43 -10.61 3.03
CA SER A 171 -39.95 -10.03 4.28
C SER A 171 -39.10 -10.43 5.49
N GLU A 172 -38.02 -11.20 5.26
CA GLU A 172 -37.22 -11.82 6.31
C GLU A 172 -36.20 -10.82 6.87
N GLU A 173 -36.27 -10.61 8.19
CA GLU A 173 -35.29 -9.83 8.92
C GLU A 173 -34.04 -10.68 9.16
N HIS A 174 -32.89 -10.20 8.68
CA HIS A 174 -31.60 -10.85 8.89
C HIS A 174 -30.72 -10.00 9.80
N ASP A 175 -30.07 -10.66 10.77
CA ASP A 175 -29.25 -10.00 11.79
C ASP A 175 -28.04 -9.24 11.22
N VAL A 176 -27.44 -9.76 10.13
CA VAL A 176 -26.20 -9.23 9.55
C VAL A 176 -26.33 -9.07 8.04
N ILE A 177 -26.49 -7.81 7.60
CA ILE A 177 -26.70 -7.42 6.19
C ILE A 177 -25.56 -6.59 5.59
N ASN A 178 -24.43 -6.46 6.30
CA ASN A 178 -23.28 -5.70 5.84
C ASN A 178 -22.00 -6.25 6.47
N PHE A 179 -20.87 -6.00 5.82
CA PHE A 179 -19.57 -6.39 6.33
C PHE A 179 -18.48 -5.41 5.91
N ASP A 180 -17.42 -5.33 6.73
CA ASP A 180 -16.24 -4.54 6.44
C ASP A 180 -15.18 -5.43 5.76
N PHE A 181 -14.70 -5.02 4.59
CA PHE A 181 -13.61 -5.67 3.87
C PHE A 181 -12.63 -4.63 3.31
N LEU A 182 -11.35 -4.75 3.65
CA LEU A 182 -10.26 -3.87 3.18
C LEU A 182 -10.54 -2.36 3.38
N GLY A 183 -11.25 -2.02 4.46
CA GLY A 183 -11.61 -0.64 4.82
C GLY A 183 -12.87 -0.11 4.15
N PHE A 184 -13.57 -0.95 3.38
CA PHE A 184 -14.87 -0.65 2.81
C PHE A 184 -15.96 -1.43 3.52
N MET A 185 -17.10 -0.81 3.74
CA MET A 185 -18.33 -1.45 4.17
C MET A 185 -19.14 -1.79 2.91
N LEU A 186 -19.37 -3.08 2.67
CA LEU A 186 -20.28 -3.54 1.63
C LEU A 186 -21.67 -3.70 2.26
N ARG A 187 -22.66 -3.06 1.64
CA ARG A 187 -24.04 -3.03 2.10
C ARG A 187 -24.99 -2.94 0.90
N PRO A 188 -26.24 -3.39 1.02
CA PRO A 188 -27.22 -3.23 -0.04
C PRO A 188 -27.52 -1.74 -0.22
N GLN A 189 -27.44 -1.26 -1.46
CA GLN A 189 -27.85 0.07 -1.86
C GLN A 189 -28.76 -0.02 -3.08
N ARG A 190 -29.83 0.78 -3.07
CA ARG A 190 -30.75 0.88 -4.22
C ARG A 190 -30.05 1.61 -5.36
N CYS A 191 -29.94 0.96 -6.50
CA CYS A 191 -29.33 1.49 -7.72
C CYS A 191 -30.37 1.51 -8.84
N LEU A 192 -30.34 2.57 -9.64
CA LEU A 192 -31.13 2.65 -10.87
C LEU A 192 -30.34 2.00 -12.00
N SER A 193 -30.93 1.00 -12.64
CA SER A 193 -30.41 0.40 -13.88
C SER A 193 -30.59 1.36 -15.06
N GLU A 194 -29.81 1.17 -16.13
CA GLU A 194 -30.04 1.83 -17.43
C GLU A 194 -31.46 1.56 -17.96
N SER A 195 -32.00 0.39 -17.65
CA SER A 195 -33.39 0.00 -17.93
C SER A 195 -34.44 0.68 -17.03
N HIS A 196 -34.04 1.68 -16.22
CA HIS A 196 -34.88 2.40 -15.25
C HIS A 196 -35.48 1.50 -14.14
N CYS A 197 -34.98 0.27 -13.98
CA CYS A 197 -35.36 -0.62 -12.89
C CYS A 197 -34.50 -0.34 -11.65
N ILE A 198 -35.13 -0.25 -10.48
CA ILE A 198 -34.41 -0.17 -9.20
C ILE A 198 -34.00 -1.58 -8.79
N HIS A 199 -32.71 -1.82 -8.57
CA HIS A 199 -32.17 -3.08 -8.06
C HIS A 199 -31.27 -2.83 -6.84
N ALA A 200 -31.27 -3.77 -5.89
CA ALA A 200 -30.31 -3.74 -4.78
C ALA A 200 -28.93 -4.17 -5.28
N ASN A 201 -27.90 -3.40 -4.93
CA ASN A 201 -26.52 -3.68 -5.29
C ASN A 201 -25.64 -3.55 -4.04
N PHE A 202 -24.72 -4.48 -3.84
CA PHE A 202 -23.78 -4.45 -2.71
C PHE A 202 -22.62 -3.52 -3.01
N LEU A 203 -22.81 -2.22 -2.73
CA LEU A 203 -21.85 -1.20 -3.09
C LEU A 203 -20.82 -0.97 -1.97
N PRO A 204 -19.52 -0.89 -2.30
CA PRO A 204 -18.48 -0.57 -1.34
C PRO A 204 -18.54 0.92 -0.94
N ALA A 205 -18.89 1.19 0.31
CA ALA A 205 -18.76 2.51 0.93
C ALA A 205 -17.55 2.54 1.87
N ILE A 206 -17.04 3.71 2.26
CA ILE A 206 -15.97 3.75 3.26
C ILE A 206 -16.49 3.22 4.61
N SER A 207 -15.75 2.32 5.26
CA SER A 207 -16.17 1.78 6.55
C SER A 207 -16.17 2.84 7.65
N ARG A 208 -17.01 2.65 8.67
CA ARG A 208 -17.08 3.55 9.84
C ARG A 208 -15.75 3.61 10.58
N SER A 209 -15.06 2.48 10.68
CA SER A 209 -13.73 2.34 11.28
C SER A 209 -12.69 3.18 10.53
N SER A 210 -12.61 3.03 9.20
CA SER A 210 -11.72 3.81 8.32
C SER A 210 -12.02 5.31 8.41
N ARG A 211 -13.30 5.69 8.34
CA ARG A 211 -13.73 7.09 8.47
C ARG A 211 -13.34 7.69 9.83
N LYS A 212 -13.47 6.93 10.92
CA LYS A 212 -13.07 7.36 12.26
C LYS A 212 -11.55 7.56 12.32
N GLU A 213 -10.78 6.68 11.71
CA GLU A 213 -9.32 6.78 11.64
C GLU A 213 -8.86 8.03 10.87
N ILE A 214 -9.41 8.27 9.68
CA ILE A 214 -9.14 9.49 8.90
C ILE A 214 -9.44 10.74 9.72
N ASN A 215 -10.58 10.78 10.40
CA ASN A 215 -10.95 11.91 11.25
C ASN A 215 -9.98 12.11 12.42
N ARG A 216 -9.56 11.03 13.10
CA ARG A 216 -8.55 11.11 14.16
C ARG A 216 -7.25 11.71 13.62
N GLU A 217 -6.81 11.30 12.43
CA GLU A 217 -5.60 11.84 11.80
C GLU A 217 -5.72 13.34 11.48
N ILE A 218 -6.86 13.79 10.98
CA ILE A 218 -7.13 15.22 10.74
C ILE A 218 -7.12 15.99 12.07
N CYS A 219 -7.81 15.48 13.08
CA CYS A 219 -7.93 16.12 14.40
C CYS A 219 -6.59 16.24 15.13
N ARG A 220 -5.78 15.17 15.15
CA ARG A 220 -4.47 15.11 15.82
C ARG A 220 -3.49 16.16 15.32
N ARG A 221 -3.66 16.64 14.10
CA ARG A 221 -2.77 17.64 13.51
C ARG A 221 -3.11 19.07 13.93
N HIS A 222 -4.22 19.28 14.64
CA HIS A 222 -4.61 20.57 15.25
C HIS A 222 -4.44 21.78 14.33
N ILE A 223 -4.94 21.69 13.09
CA ILE A 223 -4.81 22.72 12.04
C ILE A 223 -5.26 24.10 12.57
N GLN A 224 -6.32 24.12 13.36
CA GLN A 224 -6.90 25.31 13.98
C GLN A 224 -5.98 26.05 14.95
N LEU A 225 -4.87 25.45 15.38
CA LEU A 225 -3.90 26.04 16.31
C LEU A 225 -2.65 26.57 15.60
N LYS A 226 -2.49 26.31 14.30
CA LYS A 226 -1.29 26.64 13.52
C LYS A 226 -1.39 28.02 12.86
N ASN A 227 -1.54 29.05 13.69
CA ASN A 227 -1.68 30.43 13.23
C ASN A 227 -0.37 30.97 12.60
N ASP A 228 0.77 30.39 13.00
CA ASP A 228 2.13 30.64 12.52
C ASP A 228 2.34 30.25 11.05
N LYS A 229 1.51 29.34 10.52
CA LYS A 229 1.72 28.74 9.19
C LYS A 229 0.99 29.49 8.08
N THR A 230 1.58 29.42 6.89
CA THR A 230 0.91 29.88 5.67
C THR A 230 -0.15 28.87 5.22
N LEU A 231 -1.03 29.28 4.31
CA LEU A 231 -2.04 28.37 3.74
C LEU A 231 -1.40 27.27 2.89
N ASP A 232 -0.25 27.56 2.26
CA ASP A 232 0.53 26.60 1.49
C ASP A 232 1.17 25.54 2.39
N ASP A 233 1.78 25.95 3.51
CA ASP A 233 2.29 25.02 4.52
C ASP A 233 1.20 24.09 5.02
N LEU A 234 0.02 24.65 5.34
CA LEU A 234 -1.13 23.87 5.77
C LEU A 234 -1.58 22.88 4.69
N SER A 235 -1.56 23.25 3.41
CA SER A 235 -1.87 22.30 2.34
C SER A 235 -0.83 21.18 2.26
N ASN A 236 0.45 21.54 2.16
CA ASN A 236 1.54 20.58 1.98
C ASN A 236 1.59 19.55 3.12
N MET A 237 1.21 19.94 4.34
CA MET A 237 1.08 19.03 5.48
C MET A 237 0.09 17.86 5.26
N PHE A 238 -0.97 18.05 4.46
CA PHE A 238 -2.00 17.02 4.24
C PHE A 238 -2.04 16.49 2.83
N LYS A 239 -1.41 17.17 1.87
CA LYS A 239 -1.45 16.86 0.43
C LYS A 239 -1.24 15.38 0.15
N ALA A 240 -0.19 14.77 0.70
CA ALA A 240 0.10 13.35 0.50
C ALA A 240 -0.99 12.42 1.09
N LYS A 241 -1.46 12.69 2.32
CA LYS A 241 -2.50 11.88 2.97
C LYS A 241 -3.84 11.98 2.25
N ILE A 242 -4.24 13.21 1.89
CA ILE A 242 -5.49 13.47 1.17
C ILE A 242 -5.46 12.77 -0.18
N ARG A 243 -4.37 12.88 -0.95
CA ARG A 243 -4.21 12.14 -2.21
C ARG A 243 -4.37 10.65 -2.01
N GLY A 244 -3.73 10.08 -0.99
CA GLY A 244 -3.86 8.65 -0.67
C GLY A 244 -5.30 8.26 -0.35
N TRP A 245 -6.02 9.04 0.46
CA TRP A 245 -7.42 8.77 0.78
C TRP A 245 -8.34 8.88 -0.43
N ILE A 246 -8.14 9.86 -1.31
CA ILE A 246 -8.91 9.99 -2.55
C ILE A 246 -8.62 8.80 -3.47
N ALA A 247 -7.33 8.51 -3.71
CA ALA A 247 -6.93 7.45 -4.62
C ALA A 247 -7.44 6.08 -4.16
N TYR A 248 -7.43 5.84 -2.84
CA TYR A 248 -7.92 4.60 -2.27
C TYR A 248 -9.44 4.56 -2.16
N TYR A 249 -10.05 5.41 -1.32
CA TYR A 249 -11.49 5.32 -1.02
C TYR A 249 -12.38 5.94 -2.11
N GLY A 250 -11.86 6.88 -2.89
CA GLY A 250 -12.58 7.52 -3.99
C GLY A 250 -12.61 6.71 -5.28
N ARG A 251 -11.90 5.56 -5.36
CA ARG A 251 -11.80 4.74 -6.58
C ARG A 251 -13.16 4.25 -7.09
N PHE A 252 -14.07 3.89 -6.18
CA PHE A 252 -15.41 3.42 -6.52
C PHE A 252 -16.43 4.57 -6.56
N TYR A 253 -16.47 5.38 -5.49
CA TYR A 253 -17.45 6.46 -5.35
C TYR A 253 -16.77 7.74 -4.83
N PRO A 254 -16.37 8.67 -5.71
CA PRO A 254 -15.81 9.96 -5.28
C PRO A 254 -16.74 10.77 -4.37
N SER A 255 -18.06 10.60 -4.49
CA SER A 255 -19.07 11.25 -3.65
C SER A 255 -18.96 10.88 -2.16
N GLU A 256 -18.56 9.65 -1.85
CA GLU A 256 -18.34 9.17 -0.47
C GLU A 256 -17.19 9.89 0.25
N ILE A 257 -16.37 10.66 -0.47
CA ILE A 257 -15.25 11.43 0.09
C ILE A 257 -15.66 12.87 0.43
N GLY A 258 -16.82 13.34 -0.03
CA GLY A 258 -17.27 14.71 0.15
C GLY A 258 -17.30 15.19 1.61
N TRP A 259 -17.50 14.28 2.57
CA TRP A 259 -17.45 14.61 3.99
C TRP A 259 -16.04 15.01 4.47
N ILE A 260 -14.96 14.49 3.87
CA ILE A 260 -13.58 14.89 4.18
C ILE A 260 -13.41 16.38 3.89
N TRP A 261 -13.93 16.84 2.75
CA TRP A 261 -13.88 18.25 2.32
C TRP A 261 -14.63 19.15 3.29
N LYS A 262 -15.83 18.74 3.70
CA LYS A 262 -16.61 19.48 4.70
C LYS A 262 -15.85 19.60 6.02
N ASN A 263 -15.18 18.53 6.47
CA ASN A 263 -14.40 18.55 7.70
C ASN A 263 -13.17 19.45 7.62
N ILE A 264 -12.35 19.32 6.56
CA ILE A 264 -11.15 20.15 6.35
C ILE A 264 -11.54 21.62 6.22
N ASN A 265 -12.51 21.94 5.38
CA ASN A 265 -13.00 23.32 5.23
C ASN A 265 -13.54 23.87 6.57
N GLY A 266 -14.21 23.04 7.37
CA GLY A 266 -14.64 23.39 8.72
C GLY A 266 -13.47 23.79 9.62
N TYR A 267 -12.34 23.09 9.56
CA TYR A 267 -11.12 23.48 10.28
C TYR A 267 -10.48 24.75 9.74
N LEU A 268 -10.39 24.91 8.42
CA LEU A 268 -9.85 26.13 7.80
C LEU A 268 -10.69 27.36 8.19
N ILE A 269 -12.02 27.25 8.23
CA ILE A 269 -12.89 28.31 8.75
C ILE A 269 -12.54 28.64 10.21
N ARG A 270 -12.29 27.63 11.06
CA ARG A 270 -11.85 27.88 12.45
C ARG A 270 -10.49 28.57 12.50
N CYS A 271 -9.55 28.25 11.62
CA CYS A 271 -8.26 28.96 11.51
C CYS A 271 -8.49 30.43 11.16
N VAL A 272 -9.28 30.71 10.12
CA VAL A 272 -9.59 32.09 9.69
C VAL A 272 -10.19 32.90 10.83
N ARG A 273 -11.14 32.33 11.57
CA ARG A 273 -11.77 33.00 12.73
C ARG A 273 -10.79 33.28 13.87
N ARG A 274 -9.78 32.42 14.07
CA ARG A 274 -8.75 32.60 15.10
C ARG A 274 -7.66 33.58 14.67
N LYS A 275 -7.27 33.55 13.39
CA LYS A 275 -6.20 34.40 12.83
C LYS A 275 -6.64 35.85 12.64
N TYR A 276 -7.90 36.08 12.27
CA TYR A 276 -8.41 37.43 11.98
C TYR A 276 -9.56 37.81 12.93
N LYS A 277 -9.31 38.79 13.82
CA LYS A 277 -10.28 39.28 14.80
C LYS A 277 -11.63 39.69 14.18
N ARG A 278 -11.61 40.29 12.98
CA ARG A 278 -12.82 40.69 12.22
C ARG A 278 -13.79 39.53 11.96
N PHE A 279 -13.32 38.28 11.96
CA PHE A 279 -14.13 37.10 11.69
C PHE A 279 -14.43 36.27 12.95
N ALA A 280 -13.95 36.67 14.14
CA ALA A 280 -14.02 35.87 15.36
C ALA A 280 -15.44 35.35 15.65
N SER A 281 -16.44 36.23 15.58
CA SER A 281 -17.86 35.90 15.83
C SER A 281 -18.64 35.55 14.55
N HIS A 282 -18.09 35.81 13.36
CA HIS A 282 -18.84 35.73 12.10
C HIS A 282 -18.44 34.53 11.25
N LYS A 283 -18.94 33.34 11.61
CA LYS A 283 -18.69 32.08 10.86
C LYS A 283 -19.09 32.18 9.37
N LYS A 284 -20.23 32.83 9.07
CA LYS A 284 -20.69 33.02 7.69
C LYS A 284 -19.71 33.85 6.86
N GLN A 285 -19.22 34.97 7.42
CA GLN A 285 -18.24 35.83 6.75
C GLN A 285 -16.90 35.11 6.56
N ALA A 286 -16.42 34.38 7.57
CA ALA A 286 -15.21 33.55 7.46
C ALA A 286 -15.34 32.50 6.33
N ARG A 287 -16.52 31.89 6.17
CA ARG A 287 -16.81 30.96 5.07
C ARG A 287 -16.77 31.64 3.71
N CYS A 288 -17.39 32.82 3.57
CA CYS A 288 -17.36 33.59 2.32
C CYS A 288 -15.94 34.01 1.96
N TYR A 289 -15.16 34.47 2.94
CA TYR A 289 -13.74 34.81 2.77
C TYR A 289 -12.92 33.61 2.27
N LEU A 290 -13.10 32.43 2.88
CA LEU A 290 -12.41 31.22 2.44
C LEU A 290 -12.82 30.81 1.01
N ARG A 291 -14.09 31.00 0.64
CA ARG A 291 -14.57 30.71 -0.72
C ARG A 291 -13.90 31.63 -1.75
N GLN A 292 -13.78 32.92 -1.45
CA GLN A 292 -13.08 33.88 -2.32
C GLN A 292 -11.59 33.52 -2.47
N LEU A 293 -10.93 33.18 -1.36
CA LEU A 293 -9.54 32.71 -1.39
C LEU A 293 -9.35 31.44 -2.24
N ALA A 294 -10.29 30.50 -2.15
CA ALA A 294 -10.25 29.25 -2.90
C ALA A 294 -10.44 29.48 -4.41
N GLN A 295 -11.27 30.46 -4.81
CA GLN A 295 -11.44 30.84 -6.21
C GLN A 295 -10.14 31.37 -6.82
N GLY A 296 -9.37 32.16 -6.07
CA GLY A 296 -8.06 32.67 -6.51
C GLY A 296 -6.91 31.66 -6.41
N ASN A 297 -7.05 30.59 -5.62
CA ASN A 297 -5.98 29.64 -5.34
C ASN A 297 -6.44 28.18 -5.41
N GLN A 298 -7.05 27.77 -6.51
CA GLN A 298 -7.67 26.44 -6.66
C GLN A 298 -6.70 25.28 -6.43
N ARG A 299 -5.41 25.46 -6.77
CA ARG A 299 -4.36 24.43 -6.65
C ARG A 299 -3.82 24.24 -5.23
N LEU A 300 -4.17 25.12 -4.29
CA LEU A 300 -3.70 24.98 -2.92
C LEU A 300 -4.25 23.71 -2.29
N PHE A 301 -5.56 23.45 -2.38
CA PHE A 301 -6.13 22.21 -1.86
C PHE A 301 -6.77 21.39 -2.97
N ILE A 302 -6.53 20.08 -2.95
CA ILE A 302 -7.03 19.15 -3.99
C ILE A 302 -8.56 19.23 -4.13
N HIS A 303 -9.28 19.42 -3.02
CA HIS A 303 -10.74 19.52 -3.07
C HIS A 303 -11.25 20.89 -3.53
N TRP A 304 -10.40 21.92 -3.58
CA TRP A 304 -10.76 23.19 -4.22
C TRP A 304 -10.67 23.09 -5.73
N GLU A 305 -9.65 22.38 -6.24
CA GLU A 305 -9.51 22.03 -7.65
C GLU A 305 -10.70 21.22 -8.16
N LEU A 306 -11.20 20.27 -7.36
CA LEU A 306 -12.38 19.45 -7.68
C LEU A 306 -13.73 20.20 -7.59
N GLY A 307 -13.73 21.53 -7.45
CA GLY A 307 -14.97 22.33 -7.29
C GLY A 307 -15.72 22.08 -5.98
N CYS A 308 -15.19 21.25 -5.08
CA CYS A 308 -15.78 20.89 -3.79
C CYS A 308 -15.59 21.98 -2.72
N CYS A 309 -15.32 23.23 -3.13
CA CYS A 309 -15.44 24.41 -2.26
C CYS A 309 -16.92 24.80 -2.02
N HIS A 310 -17.86 24.07 -2.65
CA HIS A 310 -19.30 24.21 -2.41
C HIS A 310 -19.68 23.75 -1.00
N MET A 311 -19.40 24.63 -0.06
CA MET A 311 -19.86 24.58 1.32
C MET A 311 -21.32 25.03 1.33
N ALA A 312 -22.24 24.16 0.95
CA ALA A 312 -23.64 24.29 1.34
C ALA A 312 -23.71 24.18 2.87
#